data_AF-A0A843DHQ9-F1
#
_entry.id   AF-A0A843DHQ9-F1
#
_cell.length_a   1.000
_cell.length_b   1.000
_cell.length_c   1.000
_cell.angle_alpha   90.00
_cell.angle_beta   90.00
_cell.angle_gamma   90.00
#
_symmetry.space_group_name_H-M   'P 1'
#
loop_
_entity.id
_entity.type
_entity.pdbx_description
1 polymer ?
#
loop_
_entity_poly.entity_id
_entity_poly.type
_entity_poly.pdbx_seq_one_letter_code
_entity_poly.pdbx_strand_id
1 'polypeptide(L)'
;FSGGLFLSDGTLLYLAEDISSQNVLDQLIGSALRDEVDTAETFAVLKGNCVVETMRKAVIAKIPVFAVCGAVTAAAKKTADEAGLRLI
;
A
#
# COMPACT_ATOMS: atom_id res chain seq x y z
N PHE A 1 0.61 5.73 12.32
CA PHE A 1 1.00 4.82 11.23
C PHE A 1 1.78 5.62 10.21
N SER A 2 2.71 5.01 9.51
CA SER A 2 3.43 5.68 8.43
C SER A 2 3.64 4.73 7.26
N GLY A 3 3.90 5.27 6.08
CA GLY A 3 4.12 4.47 4.89
C GLY A 3 4.73 5.28 3.76
N GLY A 4 5.22 4.56 2.76
CA GLY A 4 5.78 5.16 1.55
C GLY A 4 5.39 4.40 0.30
N LEU A 5 5.38 5.11 -0.81
CA LEU A 5 5.23 4.57 -2.15
C LEU A 5 6.54 4.77 -2.90
N PHE A 6 7.03 3.71 -3.52
CA PHE A 6 8.34 3.66 -4.15
C PHE A 6 8.21 3.16 -5.59
N LEU A 7 9.04 3.64 -6.49
CA LEU A 7 9.23 3.01 -7.80
C LEU A 7 9.89 1.64 -7.64
N SER A 8 9.76 0.80 -8.67
CA SER A 8 10.37 -0.54 -8.73
C SER A 8 11.90 -0.55 -8.54
N ASP A 9 12.58 0.56 -8.81
CA ASP A 9 14.03 0.73 -8.58
C ASP A 9 14.39 1.12 -7.14
N GLY A 10 13.39 1.32 -6.27
CA GLY A 10 13.57 1.73 -4.87
C GLY A 10 13.52 3.24 -4.64
N THR A 11 13.31 4.06 -5.66
CA THR A 11 13.14 5.52 -5.51
C THR A 11 11.87 5.83 -4.72
N LEU A 12 12.00 6.58 -3.62
CA LEU A 12 10.86 7.05 -2.83
C LEU A 12 10.13 8.17 -3.59
N LEU A 13 8.83 7.96 -3.87
CA LEU A 13 7.96 8.98 -4.47
C LEU A 13 7.23 9.80 -3.39
N TYR A 14 6.58 9.10 -2.46
CA TYR A 14 5.72 9.73 -1.45
C TYR A 14 5.92 9.10 -0.09
N LEU A 15 5.83 9.92 0.95
CA LEU A 15 5.80 9.51 2.34
C LEU A 15 4.53 10.07 2.98
N ALA A 16 3.89 9.29 3.84
CA ALA A 16 2.68 9.67 4.56
C ALA A 16 2.76 9.20 6.02
N GLU A 17 2.21 10.01 6.92
CA GLU A 17 2.02 9.67 8.33
C GLU A 17 0.63 10.13 8.77
N ASP A 18 -0.10 9.23 9.42
CA ASP A 18 -1.47 9.49 9.89
C ASP A 18 -1.82 8.60 11.09
N ILE A 19 -2.92 8.94 11.77
CA ILE A 19 -3.47 8.18 12.89
C ILE A 19 -4.02 6.83 12.44
N SER A 20 -4.41 6.66 11.16
CA SER A 20 -4.94 5.41 10.61
C SER A 20 -4.09 4.85 9.47
N SER A 21 -3.89 3.52 9.42
CA SER A 21 -3.13 2.86 8.35
C SER A 21 -3.84 2.92 6.98
N GLN A 22 -5.17 3.03 7.00
CA GLN A 22 -5.97 3.26 5.81
C GLN A 22 -5.77 4.67 5.25
N ASN A 23 -5.69 5.68 6.13
CA ASN A 23 -5.49 7.07 5.74
C ASN A 23 -4.09 7.27 5.13
N VAL A 24 -3.07 6.63 5.70
CA VAL A 24 -1.72 6.63 5.11
C VAL A 24 -1.77 6.12 3.67
N LEU A 25 -2.44 4.98 3.42
CA LEU A 25 -2.54 4.43 2.08
C LEU A 25 -3.35 5.33 1.14
N ASP A 26 -4.44 5.93 1.61
CA ASP A 26 -5.23 6.88 0.83
C ASP A 26 -4.41 8.12 0.43
N GLN A 27 -3.58 8.64 1.33
CA GLN A 27 -2.69 9.78 1.05
C GLN A 27 -1.64 9.42 -0.01
N LEU A 28 -1.06 8.21 0.06
CA LEU A 28 -0.09 7.73 -0.93
C LEU A 28 -0.75 7.54 -2.31
N ILE A 29 -1.88 6.83 -2.38
CA ILE A 29 -2.62 6.61 -3.63
C ILE A 29 -3.09 7.95 -4.21
N GLY A 30 -3.65 8.83 -3.38
CA GLY A 30 -4.13 10.13 -3.80
C GLY A 30 -3.00 11.03 -4.33
N SER A 31 -1.79 10.92 -3.81
CA SER A 31 -0.63 11.66 -4.32
C SER A 31 -0.15 11.10 -5.66
N ALA A 32 -0.07 9.77 -5.79
CA ALA A 32 0.24 9.13 -7.07
C ALA A 32 -0.77 9.48 -8.17
N LEU A 33 -2.07 9.43 -7.85
CA LEU A 33 -3.13 9.79 -8.81
C LEU A 33 -3.08 11.27 -9.22
N ARG A 34 -2.78 12.17 -8.28
CA ARG A 34 -2.66 13.61 -8.55
C ARG A 34 -1.51 13.90 -9.51
N ASP A 35 -0.40 13.18 -9.38
CA ASP A 35 0.80 13.39 -10.17
C ASP A 35 0.88 12.44 -11.38
N GLU A 36 -0.22 11.76 -11.71
CA GLU A 36 -0.34 10.83 -12.85
C GLU A 36 0.70 9.68 -12.82
N VAL A 37 1.12 9.25 -11.63
CA VAL A 37 2.01 8.11 -11.44
C VAL A 37 1.24 6.81 -11.66
N ASP A 38 1.79 5.93 -12.50
CA ASP A 38 1.29 4.56 -12.64
C ASP A 38 1.69 3.72 -11.42
N THR A 39 0.73 3.48 -10.54
CA THR A 39 0.91 2.67 -9.33
C THR A 39 1.22 1.20 -9.63
N ALA A 40 1.01 0.72 -10.86
CA ALA A 40 1.42 -0.63 -11.27
C ALA A 40 2.95 -0.78 -11.32
N GLU A 41 3.71 0.31 -11.45
CA GLU A 41 5.18 0.30 -11.49
C GLU A 41 5.80 0.58 -10.11
N THR A 42 4.99 0.50 -9.05
CA THR A 42 5.38 0.87 -7.68
C THR A 42 5.31 -0.29 -6.69
N PHE A 43 5.89 -0.09 -5.52
CA PHE A 43 5.57 -0.88 -4.33
C PHE A 43 5.30 0.03 -3.13
N ALA A 44 4.43 -0.44 -2.22
CA ALA A 44 4.09 0.29 -1.00
C ALA A 44 4.70 -0.39 0.23
N VAL A 45 5.13 0.41 1.20
CA VAL A 45 5.58 -0.06 2.52
C VAL A 45 4.73 0.63 3.57
N LEU A 46 4.21 -0.13 4.54
CA LEU A 46 3.38 0.39 5.62
C LEU A 46 3.90 -0.07 6.98
N LYS A 47 4.13 0.86 7.90
CA LYS A 47 4.42 0.59 9.30
C LYS A 47 3.13 0.58 10.12
N GLY A 48 2.74 -0.62 10.54
CA GLY A 48 1.65 -0.91 11.48
C GLY A 48 0.69 -1.97 10.98
N ASN A 49 -0.62 -1.81 11.23
CA ASN A 49 -1.58 -2.90 11.05
C ASN A 49 -2.26 -2.84 9.70
N CYS A 50 -2.24 -3.96 8.99
CA CYS A 50 -2.93 -4.11 7.72
C CYS A 50 -4.21 -4.94 7.90
N VAL A 51 -5.34 -4.32 7.54
CA VAL A 51 -6.68 -4.95 7.55
C VAL A 51 -7.19 -5.15 6.13
N VAL A 52 -8.30 -5.88 5.99
CA VAL A 52 -8.89 -6.21 4.68
C VAL A 52 -9.13 -4.97 3.81
N GLU A 53 -9.62 -3.88 4.40
CA GLU A 53 -9.87 -2.62 3.68
C GLU A 53 -8.59 -1.95 3.18
N THR A 54 -7.47 -2.06 3.93
CA THR A 54 -6.17 -1.58 3.47
C THR A 54 -5.73 -2.34 2.22
N MET A 55 -5.88 -3.67 2.23
CA MET A 55 -5.52 -4.50 1.07
C MET A 55 -6.44 -4.26 -0.14
N ARG A 56 -7.76 -4.12 0.07
CA ARG A 56 -8.70 -3.80 -1.01
C ARG A 56 -8.31 -2.50 -1.72
N LYS A 57 -7.91 -1.47 -0.97
CA LYS A 57 -7.43 -0.20 -1.54
C LYS A 57 -6.17 -0.39 -2.38
N ALA A 58 -5.19 -1.17 -1.88
CA ALA A 58 -3.97 -1.47 -2.63
C ALA A 58 -4.25 -2.24 -3.94
N VAL A 59 -5.17 -3.22 -3.89
CA VAL A 59 -5.62 -3.98 -5.06
C VAL A 59 -6.33 -3.09 -6.08
N ILE A 60 -7.27 -2.25 -5.64
CA ILE A 60 -7.98 -1.30 -6.52
C ILE A 60 -7.01 -0.32 -7.16
N ALA A 61 -6.02 0.16 -6.40
CA ALA A 61 -4.94 1.00 -6.89
C ALA A 61 -3.88 0.24 -7.71
N LYS A 62 -4.05 -1.06 -7.96
CA LYS A 62 -3.14 -1.89 -8.75
C LYS A 62 -1.68 -1.87 -8.26
N ILE A 63 -1.45 -1.67 -6.96
CA ILE A 63 -0.10 -1.75 -6.39
C ILE A 63 0.29 -3.24 -6.33
N PRO A 64 1.31 -3.69 -7.08
CA PRO A 64 1.63 -5.12 -7.22
C PRO A 64 2.30 -5.72 -5.98
N VAL A 65 3.04 -4.91 -5.21
CA VAL A 65 3.81 -5.34 -4.05
C VAL A 65 3.53 -4.43 -2.86
N PHE A 66 3.21 -5.03 -1.72
CA PHE A 66 2.89 -4.33 -0.49
C PHE A 66 3.62 -4.98 0.69
N ALA A 67 4.47 -4.23 1.38
CA ALA A 67 5.20 -4.70 2.54
C ALA A 67 4.62 -4.11 3.83
N VAL A 68 4.47 -4.92 4.87
CA VAL A 68 3.91 -4.47 6.16
C VAL A 68 4.91 -4.73 7.29
N CYS A 69 5.37 -3.65 7.91
CA CYS A 69 6.12 -3.73 9.17
C CYS A 69 5.12 -3.66 10.35
N GLY A 70 4.47 -4.78 10.65
CA GLY A 70 3.48 -4.90 11.74
C GLY A 70 2.57 -6.11 11.57
N ALA A 71 1.36 -6.05 12.15
CA ALA A 71 0.42 -7.15 12.08
C ALA A 71 -0.42 -7.13 10.79
N VAL A 72 -0.65 -8.30 10.22
CA VAL A 72 -1.54 -8.51 9.07
C VAL A 72 -2.68 -9.43 9.49
N THR A 73 -3.93 -9.03 9.24
CA THR A 73 -5.07 -9.90 9.53
C THR A 73 -5.18 -11.03 8.50
N ALA A 74 -5.72 -12.18 8.90
CA ALA A 74 -5.96 -13.30 7.98
C ALA A 74 -6.84 -12.89 6.79
N ALA A 75 -7.83 -12.03 7.01
CA ALA A 75 -8.68 -11.49 5.96
C ALA A 75 -7.89 -10.61 4.97
N ALA A 76 -6.96 -9.78 5.46
CA ALA A 76 -6.09 -8.98 4.59
C ALA A 76 -5.17 -9.87 3.75
N LYS A 77 -4.54 -10.88 4.37
CA LYS A 77 -3.68 -11.83 3.67
C LYS A 77 -4.44 -12.59 2.58
N LYS A 78 -5.63 -13.09 2.90
CA LYS A 78 -6.52 -13.76 1.94
C LYS A 78 -6.86 -12.86 0.75
N THR A 79 -7.23 -11.60 1.01
CA THR A 79 -7.54 -10.63 -0.06
C THR A 79 -6.34 -10.36 -0.97
N ALA A 80 -5.12 -10.26 -0.41
CA ALA A 80 -3.92 -10.11 -1.22
C ALA A 80 -3.68 -11.33 -2.12
N ASP A 81 -3.80 -12.55 -1.56
CA ASP A 81 -3.60 -13.81 -2.28
C ASP A 81 -4.63 -14.00 -3.40
N GLU A 82 -5.91 -13.70 -3.15
CA GLU A 82 -6.98 -13.79 -4.15
C GLU A 82 -6.81 -12.78 -5.28
N ALA A 83 -6.18 -11.64 -5.01
CA ALA A 83 -5.93 -10.59 -6.00
C ALA A 83 -4.58 -10.74 -6.74
N GLY A 84 -3.74 -11.70 -6.35
CA GLY A 84 -2.38 -11.81 -6.89
C GLY A 84 -1.43 -10.69 -6.45
N LEU A 85 -1.80 -9.90 -5.44
CA LEU A 85 -0.97 -8.86 -4.85
C LEU A 85 0.07 -9.51 -3.92
N ARG A 86 1.36 -9.21 -4.13
CA ARG A 86 2.41 -9.79 -3.29
C ARG A 86 2.52 -9.05 -1.96
N LEU A 87 1.97 -9.67 -0.92
CA LEU A 87 2.09 -9.20 0.46
C LEU A 87 3.32 -9.78 1.15
N ILE A 88 4.18 -8.92 1.68
CA ILE A 88 5.43 -9.25 2.41
C ILE A 88 5.28 -8.85 3.89
#